data_AF-A0A662QT51-F1
#
_entry.id   AF-A0A662QT51-F1
#
_cell.length_a   1.000
_cell.length_b   1.000
_cell.length_c   1.000
_cell.angle_alpha   90.00
_cell.angle_beta   90.00
_cell.angle_gamma   90.00
#
_symmetry.space_group_name_H-M   'P 1'
#
loop_
_entity.id
_entity.type
_entity.pdbx_description
1 polymer ?
#
loop_
_entity_poly.entity_id
_entity_poly.type
_entity_poly.pdbx_seq_one_letter_code
_entity_poly.pdbx_strand_id
1 'polypeptide(L)'
;MMIFWGLPGFRMRRMRLICLFLILLMAGLLFQISLRDCFGSAGGGERIMQRHKDIAASLQMVLEDALLGVLKYARRVAGCDNLCVSGEAALNCLALSKVAGKAGFRRVYVLPVPDVMGLAVGVGFYVFYSVFGCEKRVGFGSAFFGPCFSDDDIKGFLEGEGVKYTVFRDDEEMVSGVARLIYEGYVVGWF
;
A
#
# COMPACT_ATOMS: atom_id res chain seq x y z
N MET A 1 11.47 7.59 9.78
CA MET A 1 12.20 8.87 9.94
C MET A 1 11.21 10.01 9.71
N MET A 2 10.87 10.76 10.76
CA MET A 2 9.96 11.92 10.68
C MET A 2 10.68 13.11 10.05
N ILE A 3 10.05 13.82 9.11
CA ILE A 3 10.38 15.22 8.87
C ILE A 3 9.34 16.02 9.66
N PHE A 4 9.75 16.51 10.83
CA PHE A 4 8.99 17.49 11.61
C PHE A 4 8.95 18.80 10.82
N TRP A 5 7.79 19.16 10.28
CA TRP A 5 7.57 20.49 9.71
C TRP A 5 6.90 21.37 10.77
N GLY A 6 7.72 22.11 11.50
CA GLY A 6 7.28 23.00 12.58
C GLY A 6 8.41 23.87 13.15
N LEU A 7 9.11 24.63 12.30
CA LEU A 7 9.93 25.77 12.73
C LEU A 7 9.44 27.05 12.01
N PRO A 8 9.47 28.23 12.67
CA PRO A 8 8.85 29.45 12.16
C PRO A 8 9.68 30.03 11.01
N GLY A 9 9.09 30.13 9.81
CA GLY A 9 9.72 30.79 8.65
C GLY A 9 9.35 30.21 7.28
N PHE A 10 8.73 29.03 7.21
CA PHE A 10 8.49 28.36 5.92
C PHE A 10 7.12 28.67 5.31
N ARG A 11 7.09 29.40 4.20
CA ARG A 11 5.87 29.66 3.41
C ARG A 11 5.65 28.58 2.36
N MET A 12 4.99 27.48 2.74
CA MET A 12 4.23 26.64 1.78
C MET A 12 2.80 27.15 1.69
N ARG A 13 2.55 28.15 0.83
CA ARG A 13 1.18 28.58 0.52
C ARG A 13 0.51 27.52 -0.37
N ARG A 14 -0.37 26.72 0.25
CA ARG A 14 -1.32 25.75 -0.33
C ARG A 14 -0.84 24.31 -0.59
N MET A 15 -0.47 23.61 0.48
CA MET A 15 -0.92 22.23 0.68
C MET A 15 -0.88 21.93 2.18
N ARG A 16 -2.05 21.99 2.84
CA ARG A 16 -2.21 21.52 4.23
C ARG A 16 -2.19 19.99 4.21
N LEU A 17 -1.02 19.39 4.03
CA LEU A 17 -0.81 17.95 4.20
C LEU A 17 -0.35 17.76 5.65
N ILE A 18 -1.27 17.40 6.54
CA ILE A 18 -0.94 17.07 7.92
C ILE A 18 -0.74 15.55 7.98
N CYS A 19 0.52 15.13 8.06
CA CYS A 19 0.88 13.74 8.35
C CYS A 19 0.66 13.46 9.83
N LEU A 20 -0.47 12.84 10.17
CA LEU A 20 -0.76 12.35 11.52
C LEU A 20 -0.12 10.96 11.69
N PHE A 21 1.06 10.87 12.31
CA PHE A 21 1.76 9.60 12.56
C PHE A 21 2.03 9.31 14.05
N LEU A 22 1.27 9.91 14.97
CA LEU A 22 1.63 9.90 16.40
C LEU A 22 0.79 8.98 17.29
N ILE A 23 -0.11 8.14 16.75
CA ILE A 23 -0.97 7.27 17.60
C ILE A 23 -0.69 5.76 17.41
N LEU A 24 -0.12 5.32 16.28
CA LEU A 24 0.07 3.88 16.01
C LEU A 24 1.41 3.30 16.50
N LEU A 25 2.43 4.13 16.70
CA LEU A 25 3.80 3.67 17.00
C LEU A 25 3.97 3.18 18.46
N MET A 26 3.19 3.73 19.40
CA MET A 26 3.14 3.18 20.77
C MET A 26 2.22 1.96 20.88
N ALA A 27 1.32 1.74 19.91
CA ALA A 27 0.49 0.55 19.90
C ALA A 27 1.31 -0.69 19.52
N GLY A 28 2.13 -0.67 18.46
CA GLY A 28 2.78 -1.89 17.93
C GLY A 28 3.50 -2.80 18.96
N LEU A 29 4.33 -2.22 19.84
CA LEU A 29 5.10 -2.99 20.85
C LEU A 29 4.26 -3.36 22.09
N LEU A 30 3.38 -2.47 22.55
CA LEU A 30 2.49 -2.75 23.68
C LEU A 30 1.39 -3.76 23.30
N PHE A 31 0.94 -3.73 22.04
CA PHE A 31 -0.09 -4.62 21.53
C PHE A 31 0.43 -6.04 21.34
N GLN A 32 1.68 -6.24 20.85
CA GLN A 32 2.19 -7.61 20.71
C GLN A 32 2.33 -8.36 22.04
N ILE A 33 2.77 -7.67 23.10
CA ILE A 33 2.88 -8.26 24.44
C ILE A 33 1.47 -8.56 24.98
N SER A 34 0.56 -7.58 24.94
CA SER A 34 -0.82 -7.75 25.42
C SER A 34 -1.61 -8.80 24.64
N LEU A 35 -1.44 -8.91 23.32
CA LEU A 35 -2.19 -9.85 22.50
C LEU A 35 -1.78 -11.29 22.80
N ARG A 36 -0.49 -11.55 23.03
CA ARG A 36 -0.02 -12.88 23.40
C ARG A 36 -0.58 -13.30 24.76
N ASP A 37 -0.63 -12.37 25.71
CA ASP A 37 -1.20 -12.63 27.03
C ASP A 37 -2.72 -12.87 26.96
N CYS A 38 -3.45 -12.14 26.10
CA CYS A 38 -4.89 -12.29 25.93
C CYS A 38 -5.30 -13.52 25.11
N PHE A 39 -4.54 -13.86 24.07
CA PHE A 39 -4.97 -14.81 23.04
C PHE A 39 -4.07 -16.04 22.88
N GLY A 40 -2.92 -16.06 23.56
CA GLY A 40 -1.90 -17.10 23.43
C GLY A 40 -0.88 -16.81 22.33
N SER A 41 0.12 -17.67 22.18
CA SER A 41 1.11 -17.58 21.11
C SER A 41 0.50 -17.91 19.74
N ALA A 42 0.94 -17.22 18.69
CA ALA A 42 0.65 -17.63 17.32
C ALA A 42 1.28 -19.01 17.06
N GLY A 43 0.45 -20.06 17.02
CA GLY A 43 0.87 -21.42 16.66
C GLY A 43 1.11 -21.51 15.16
N GLY A 44 2.38 -21.46 14.74
CA GLY A 44 2.74 -21.73 13.35
C GLY A 44 2.45 -23.19 13.00
N GLY A 45 1.69 -23.44 11.93
CA GLY A 45 1.39 -24.79 11.43
C GLY A 45 0.17 -25.48 12.06
N GLU A 46 -0.52 -24.85 13.01
CA GLU A 46 -1.77 -25.38 13.57
C GLU A 46 -2.97 -25.15 12.64
N ARG A 47 -3.97 -26.04 12.73
CA ARG A 47 -5.22 -25.89 11.98
C ARG A 47 -5.94 -24.60 12.39
N ILE A 48 -6.32 -23.76 11.43
CA ILE A 48 -7.12 -22.56 11.70
C ILE A 48 -8.50 -22.95 12.24
N MET A 49 -8.75 -22.64 13.51
CA MET A 49 -10.02 -22.88 14.20
C MET A 49 -10.96 -21.67 14.10
N GLN A 50 -12.24 -21.86 14.41
CA GLN A 50 -13.22 -20.77 14.47
C GLN A 50 -12.79 -19.65 15.42
N ARG A 51 -12.23 -19.99 16.58
CA ARG A 51 -11.64 -19.04 17.54
C ARG A 51 -10.64 -18.08 16.89
N HIS A 52 -9.76 -18.57 16.01
CA HIS A 52 -8.76 -17.72 15.33
C HIS A 52 -9.43 -16.72 14.39
N LYS A 53 -10.48 -17.16 13.69
CA LYS A 53 -11.27 -16.30 12.80
C LYS A 53 -12.01 -15.23 13.59
N ASP A 54 -12.62 -15.59 14.72
CA ASP A 54 -13.35 -14.66 15.58
C ASP A 54 -12.41 -13.60 16.18
N ILE A 55 -11.19 -14.00 16.59
CA ILE A 55 -10.16 -13.08 17.06
C ILE A 55 -9.74 -12.12 15.93
N ALA A 56 -9.44 -12.65 14.73
CA ALA A 56 -9.06 -11.83 13.59
C ALA A 56 -10.15 -10.83 13.20
N ALA A 57 -11.41 -11.27 13.15
CA ALA A 57 -12.55 -10.39 12.87
C ALA A 57 -12.73 -9.31 13.95
N SER A 58 -12.60 -9.67 15.23
CA SER A 58 -12.71 -8.73 16.35
C SER A 58 -11.59 -7.68 16.31
N LEU A 59 -10.35 -8.10 16.03
CA LEU A 59 -9.22 -7.19 15.88
C LEU A 59 -9.39 -6.25 14.68
N GLN A 60 -9.89 -6.77 13.56
CA GLN A 60 -10.20 -5.95 12.39
C GLN A 60 -11.28 -4.90 12.72
N MET A 61 -12.33 -5.25 13.47
CA MET A 61 -13.35 -4.29 13.89
C MET A 61 -12.78 -3.18 14.79
N VAL A 62 -11.97 -3.56 15.79
CA VAL A 62 -11.32 -2.58 16.68
C VAL A 62 -10.36 -1.67 15.91
N LEU A 63 -9.61 -2.22 14.95
CA LEU A 63 -8.73 -1.46 14.08
C LEU A 63 -9.53 -0.44 13.25
N GLU A 64 -10.66 -0.85 12.67
CA GLU A 64 -11.52 0.02 11.88
C GLU A 64 -12.09 1.17 12.71
N ASP A 65 -12.54 0.91 13.93
CA ASP A 65 -13.07 1.94 14.83
C ASP A 65 -11.98 2.94 15.24
N ALA A 66 -10.80 2.44 15.60
CA ALA A 66 -9.64 3.28 15.91
C ALA A 66 -9.24 4.14 14.71
N LEU A 67 -9.14 3.54 13.53
CA LEU A 67 -8.78 4.24 12.29
C LEU A 67 -9.81 5.30 11.92
N LEU A 68 -11.11 5.01 12.06
CA LEU A 68 -12.18 5.99 11.83
C LEU A 68 -12.05 7.20 12.76
N GLY A 69 -11.74 6.98 14.04
CA GLY A 69 -11.49 8.04 15.02
C GLY A 69 -10.31 8.93 14.59
N VAL A 70 -9.18 8.32 14.25
CA VAL A 70 -7.97 9.02 13.78
C VAL A 70 -8.26 9.83 12.51
N LEU A 71 -8.96 9.25 11.53
CA LEU A 71 -9.27 9.92 10.26
C LEU A 71 -10.25 11.08 10.44
N LYS A 72 -11.28 10.93 11.29
CA LYS A 72 -12.20 12.04 11.63
C LYS A 72 -11.46 13.20 12.30
N TYR A 73 -10.55 12.88 13.22
CA TYR A 73 -9.70 13.88 13.85
C TYR A 73 -8.78 14.56 12.82
N ALA A 74 -8.08 13.79 11.99
CA ALA A 74 -7.20 14.30 10.94
C ALA A 74 -7.93 15.25 10.00
N ARG A 75 -9.14 14.87 9.55
CA ARG A 75 -9.98 15.74 8.71
C ARG A 75 -10.34 17.04 9.42
N ARG A 76 -10.76 16.98 10.68
CA ARG A 76 -11.13 18.16 11.48
C ARG A 76 -9.97 19.15 11.60
N VAL A 77 -8.76 18.65 11.85
CA VAL A 77 -7.57 19.49 12.03
C VAL A 77 -7.04 20.02 10.69
N ALA A 78 -7.04 19.20 9.65
CA ALA A 78 -6.51 19.60 8.34
C ALA A 78 -7.48 20.49 7.55
N GLY A 79 -8.80 20.30 7.72
CA GLY A 79 -9.84 21.01 6.98
C GLY A 79 -9.82 20.69 5.48
N CYS A 80 -9.36 19.50 5.09
CA CYS A 80 -9.28 19.06 3.69
C CYS A 80 -10.17 17.85 3.40
N ASP A 81 -10.66 17.77 2.16
CA ASP A 81 -11.49 16.64 1.70
C ASP A 81 -10.67 15.51 1.04
N ASN A 82 -9.35 15.71 0.92
CA ASN A 82 -8.42 14.73 0.34
C ASN A 82 -7.62 14.04 1.45
N LEU A 83 -7.58 12.72 1.41
CA LEU A 83 -6.74 11.88 2.26
C LEU A 83 -5.59 11.30 1.44
N CYS A 84 -4.37 11.50 1.90
CA CYS A 84 -3.20 10.75 1.43
C CYS A 84 -2.75 9.83 2.56
N VAL A 85 -2.58 8.54 2.28
CA VAL A 85 -2.20 7.53 3.29
C VAL A 85 -0.91 6.84 2.87
N SER A 86 -0.02 6.67 3.85
CA SER A 86 1.21 5.86 3.78
C SER A 86 1.42 5.20 5.15
N GLY A 87 2.39 4.31 5.23
CA GLY A 87 2.64 3.40 6.33
C GLY A 87 1.98 2.04 6.09
N GLU A 88 2.40 1.04 6.86
CA GLU A 88 1.90 -0.35 6.74
C GLU A 88 0.37 -0.45 6.92
N ALA A 89 -0.22 0.41 7.76
CA ALA A 89 -1.67 0.45 7.95
C ALA A 89 -2.43 0.76 6.64
N ALA A 90 -1.78 1.40 5.66
CA ALA A 90 -2.37 1.67 4.35
C ALA A 90 -2.56 0.41 3.50
N LEU A 91 -1.82 -0.68 3.81
CA LEU A 91 -1.95 -1.97 3.13
C LEU A 91 -3.24 -2.72 3.53
N ASN A 92 -3.90 -2.32 4.62
CA ASN A 92 -5.22 -2.85 4.97
C ASN A 92 -6.31 -2.15 4.14
N CYS A 93 -6.43 -2.58 2.88
CA CYS A 93 -7.37 -2.02 1.91
C CYS A 93 -8.83 -2.16 2.37
N LEU A 94 -9.17 -3.22 3.11
CA LEU A 94 -10.51 -3.44 3.68
C LEU A 94 -10.86 -2.36 4.70
N ALA A 95 -9.99 -2.15 5.69
CA ALA A 95 -10.19 -1.12 6.70
C ALA A 95 -10.32 0.26 6.04
N LEU A 96 -9.33 0.64 5.22
CA LEU A 96 -9.25 1.97 4.64
C LEU A 96 -10.45 2.29 3.73
N SER A 97 -10.84 1.36 2.85
CA SER A 97 -12.01 1.53 1.97
C SER A 97 -13.32 1.71 2.75
N LYS A 98 -13.48 0.99 3.87
CA LYS A 98 -14.66 1.07 4.73
C LYS A 98 -14.74 2.36 5.53
N VAL A 99 -13.62 2.89 6.01
CA VAL A 99 -13.63 4.00 6.98
C VAL A 99 -13.34 5.37 6.38
N ALA A 100 -12.60 5.48 5.27
CA ALA A 100 -12.20 6.78 4.72
C ALA A 100 -13.41 7.63 4.29
N GLY A 101 -14.39 7.01 3.63
CA GLY A 101 -15.66 7.67 3.28
C GLY A 101 -16.50 8.02 4.51
N LYS A 102 -16.50 7.18 5.56
CA LYS A 102 -17.21 7.45 6.83
C LYS A 102 -16.55 8.58 7.64
N ALA A 103 -15.25 8.77 7.49
CA ALA A 103 -14.55 9.96 8.00
C ALA A 103 -14.85 11.22 7.17
N GLY A 104 -15.46 11.03 5.99
CA GLY A 104 -15.95 12.06 5.09
C GLY A 104 -14.91 12.63 4.12
N PHE A 105 -13.82 11.91 3.89
CA PHE A 105 -12.92 12.20 2.78
C PHE A 105 -13.60 11.86 1.45
N ARG A 106 -13.44 12.74 0.45
CA ARG A 106 -14.01 12.57 -0.89
C ARG A 106 -13.07 11.84 -1.84
N ARG A 107 -11.76 12.00 -1.62
CA ARG A 107 -10.71 11.38 -2.43
C ARG A 107 -9.66 10.80 -1.51
N VAL A 108 -9.28 9.57 -1.79
CA VAL A 108 -8.25 8.84 -1.08
C VAL A 108 -7.15 8.49 -2.08
N TYR A 109 -5.91 8.78 -1.72
CA TYR A 109 -4.73 8.35 -2.45
C TYR A 109 -3.85 7.51 -1.54
N VAL A 110 -3.47 6.33 -2.03
CA VAL A 110 -2.51 5.43 -1.40
C VAL A 110 -1.36 5.25 -2.38
N LEU A 111 -0.13 5.47 -1.91
CA LEU A 111 1.05 5.23 -2.73
C LEU A 111 1.15 3.73 -3.05
N PRO A 112 1.55 3.29 -4.26
CA PRO A 112 1.65 1.86 -4.58
C PRO A 112 2.61 1.07 -3.67
N VAL A 113 3.60 1.77 -3.10
CA VAL A 113 4.54 1.26 -2.09
C VAL A 113 4.37 2.05 -0.81
N PRO A 114 3.24 1.90 -0.08
CA PRO A 114 2.94 2.78 1.04
C PRO A 114 3.77 2.45 2.28
N ASP A 115 4.40 1.28 2.31
CA ASP A 115 5.22 0.78 3.41
C ASP A 115 6.59 1.48 3.51
N VAL A 116 7.51 0.86 4.24
CA VAL A 116 8.86 1.38 4.44
C VAL A 116 9.66 1.51 3.14
N MET A 117 9.36 0.71 2.12
CA MET A 117 10.06 0.76 0.83
C MET A 117 9.74 2.08 0.09
N GLY A 118 8.53 2.61 0.29
CA GLY A 118 8.13 3.92 -0.20
C GLY A 118 8.91 5.11 0.35
N LEU A 119 9.70 4.94 1.41
CA LEU A 119 10.52 6.03 1.97
C LEU A 119 11.54 6.55 0.96
N ALA A 120 12.14 5.68 0.14
CA ALA A 120 13.09 6.11 -0.89
C ALA A 120 12.42 7.05 -1.90
N VAL A 121 11.19 6.72 -2.34
CA VAL A 121 10.37 7.57 -3.20
C VAL A 121 10.04 8.90 -2.50
N GLY A 122 9.62 8.85 -1.23
CA GLY A 122 9.31 10.03 -0.44
C GLY A 122 10.50 10.98 -0.29
N VAL A 123 11.71 10.44 -0.05
CA VAL A 123 12.95 11.21 0.01
C VAL A 123 13.26 11.85 -1.35
N GLY A 124 13.12 11.11 -2.45
CA GLY A 124 13.30 11.65 -3.80
C GLY A 124 12.40 12.85 -4.06
N PHE A 125 11.10 12.74 -3.75
CA PHE A 125 10.17 13.85 -3.87
C PHE A 125 10.52 15.01 -2.92
N TYR A 126 10.90 14.73 -1.68
CA TYR A 126 11.30 15.77 -0.73
C TYR A 126 12.47 16.59 -1.26
N VAL A 127 13.53 15.93 -1.76
CA VAL A 127 14.69 16.60 -2.34
C VAL A 127 14.28 17.41 -3.57
N PHE A 128 13.51 16.81 -4.47
CA PHE A 128 13.05 17.48 -5.70
C PHE A 128 12.25 18.77 -5.42
N TYR A 129 11.25 18.71 -4.53
CA TYR A 129 10.39 19.85 -4.24
C TYR A 129 10.99 20.84 -3.24
N SER A 130 11.65 20.34 -2.19
CA SER A 130 12.04 21.17 -1.03
C SER A 130 13.49 21.65 -1.10
N VAL A 131 14.39 20.84 -1.68
CA VAL A 131 15.82 21.19 -1.78
C VAL A 131 16.10 21.88 -3.12
N PHE A 132 15.58 21.34 -4.23
CA PHE A 132 15.77 21.94 -5.55
C PHE A 132 14.69 22.96 -5.93
N GLY A 133 13.64 23.11 -5.13
CA GLY A 133 12.59 24.11 -5.38
C GLY A 133 11.81 23.88 -6.67
N CYS A 134 11.80 22.66 -7.21
CA CYS A 134 11.05 22.37 -8.42
C CYS A 134 9.55 22.50 -8.16
N GLU A 135 8.83 23.29 -8.96
CA GLU A 135 7.39 23.50 -8.75
C GLU A 135 6.49 22.56 -9.58
N LYS A 136 7.08 21.87 -10.57
CA LYS A 136 6.35 20.97 -11.47
C LYS A 136 5.80 19.79 -10.68
N ARG A 137 4.47 19.65 -10.65
CA ARG A 137 3.81 18.46 -10.11
C ARG A 137 4.10 17.25 -11.00
N VAL A 138 4.72 16.24 -10.40
CA VAL A 138 4.99 14.94 -11.02
C VAL A 138 4.04 13.93 -10.38
N GLY A 139 3.21 13.27 -11.21
CA GLY A 139 2.42 12.13 -10.77
C GLY A 139 3.27 10.87 -10.69
N PHE A 140 2.84 9.88 -9.89
CA PHE A 140 3.58 8.61 -9.77
C PHE A 140 3.60 7.80 -11.08
N GLY A 141 2.59 7.95 -11.94
CA GLY A 141 2.53 7.29 -13.25
C GLY A 141 2.17 5.81 -13.14
N SER A 142 3.18 4.94 -13.10
CA SER A 142 3.04 3.49 -13.03
C SER A 142 3.82 2.91 -11.84
N ALA A 143 3.47 1.70 -11.41
CA ALA A 143 4.27 0.95 -10.42
C ALA A 143 5.37 0.07 -11.05
N PHE A 144 5.48 0.06 -12.38
CA PHE A 144 6.45 -0.73 -13.13
C PHE A 144 7.83 -0.06 -13.17
N PHE A 145 8.54 -0.04 -12.03
CA PHE A 145 9.93 0.43 -11.93
C PHE A 145 10.96 -0.70 -11.89
N GLY A 146 10.50 -1.95 -12.05
CA GLY A 146 11.35 -3.12 -12.10
C GLY A 146 12.08 -3.28 -13.44
N PRO A 147 12.93 -4.32 -13.55
CA PRO A 147 13.55 -4.67 -14.81
C PRO A 147 12.49 -5.08 -15.86
N CYS A 148 12.84 -4.89 -17.12
CA CYS A 148 12.14 -5.47 -18.25
C CYS A 148 13.12 -6.37 -19.00
N PHE A 149 12.60 -7.41 -19.64
CA PHE A 149 13.40 -8.41 -20.35
C PHE A 149 12.93 -8.44 -21.81
N SER A 150 13.87 -8.54 -22.74
CA SER A 150 13.51 -8.66 -24.16
C SER A 150 13.08 -10.09 -24.49
N ASP A 151 12.40 -10.26 -25.62
CA ASP A 151 12.02 -11.58 -26.13
C ASP A 151 13.23 -12.52 -26.25
N ASP A 152 14.39 -11.98 -26.64
CA ASP A 152 15.65 -12.75 -26.72
C ASP A 152 16.14 -13.24 -25.34
N ASP A 153 16.02 -12.41 -24.28
CA ASP A 153 16.41 -12.80 -22.92
C ASP A 153 15.50 -13.93 -22.42
N ILE A 154 14.20 -13.78 -22.63
CA ILE A 154 13.17 -14.75 -22.22
C ILE A 154 13.36 -16.06 -22.99
N LYS A 155 13.56 -15.98 -24.30
CA LYS A 155 13.80 -17.15 -25.16
C LYS A 155 15.05 -17.91 -24.75
N GLY A 156 16.17 -17.20 -24.52
CA GLY A 156 17.41 -17.81 -24.08
C GLY A 156 17.27 -18.54 -22.75
N PHE A 157 16.53 -17.96 -21.80
CA PHE A 157 16.21 -18.63 -20.53
C PHE A 157 15.37 -19.90 -20.73
N LEU A 158 14.28 -19.82 -21.50
CA LEU A 158 13.39 -20.97 -21.75
C LEU A 158 14.10 -22.13 -22.47
N GLU A 159 14.96 -21.82 -23.43
CA GLU A 159 15.76 -22.82 -24.15
C GLU A 159 16.83 -23.44 -23.25
N GLY A 160 17.51 -22.64 -22.41
CA GLY A 160 18.48 -23.12 -21.43
C GLY A 160 17.89 -24.08 -20.40
N GLU A 161 16.65 -23.83 -19.97
CA GLU A 161 15.90 -24.69 -19.04
C GLU A 161 15.14 -25.83 -19.74
N GLY A 162 15.17 -25.89 -21.08
CA GLY A 162 14.47 -26.93 -21.85
C GLY A 162 12.93 -26.86 -21.73
N VAL A 163 12.38 -25.69 -21.46
CA VAL A 163 10.93 -25.48 -21.30
C VAL A 163 10.26 -25.40 -22.66
N LYS A 164 9.15 -26.12 -22.84
CA LYS A 164 8.33 -25.99 -24.06
C LYS A 164 7.51 -24.71 -23.99
N TYR A 165 7.60 -23.88 -25.02
CA TYR A 165 6.87 -22.61 -25.12
C TYR A 165 6.25 -22.43 -26.50
N THR A 166 5.36 -21.46 -26.61
CA THR A 166 4.79 -20.98 -27.88
C THR A 166 4.95 -19.47 -27.91
N VAL A 167 5.30 -18.94 -29.09
CA VAL A 167 5.42 -17.51 -29.32
C VAL A 167 4.13 -17.02 -29.95
N PHE A 168 3.53 -15.99 -29.36
CA PHE A 168 2.38 -15.31 -29.95
C PHE A 168 2.85 -14.35 -31.05
N ARG A 169 2.02 -14.15 -32.08
CA ARG A 169 2.34 -13.24 -33.18
C ARG A 169 2.36 -11.79 -32.75
N ASP A 170 1.44 -11.42 -31.87
CA ASP A 170 1.22 -10.06 -31.38
C ASP A 170 0.51 -10.05 -30.02
N ASP A 171 0.44 -8.87 -29.40
CA ASP A 171 -0.21 -8.66 -28.11
C ASP A 171 -1.71 -9.01 -28.13
N GLU A 172 -2.39 -8.85 -29.27
CA GLU A 172 -3.82 -9.12 -29.39
C GLU A 172 -4.08 -10.63 -29.33
N GLU A 173 -3.28 -11.42 -30.03
CA GLU A 173 -3.32 -12.88 -29.95
C GLU A 173 -3.00 -13.37 -28.53
N MET A 174 -1.96 -12.81 -27.89
CA MET A 174 -1.58 -13.15 -26.52
C MET A 174 -2.73 -12.86 -25.55
N VAL A 175 -3.27 -11.64 -25.57
CA VAL A 175 -4.36 -11.22 -24.67
C VAL A 175 -5.61 -12.05 -24.91
N SER A 176 -5.98 -12.32 -26.16
CA SER A 176 -7.12 -13.17 -26.50
C SER A 176 -6.92 -14.62 -26.01
N GLY A 177 -5.73 -15.17 -26.19
CA GLY A 177 -5.39 -16.51 -25.75
C GLY A 177 -5.43 -16.65 -24.22
N VAL A 178 -4.80 -15.71 -23.51
CA VAL A 178 -4.80 -15.68 -22.04
C VAL A 178 -6.20 -15.46 -21.47
N ALA A 179 -6.98 -14.55 -22.05
CA ALA A 179 -8.37 -14.32 -21.65
C ALA A 179 -9.23 -15.58 -21.78
N ARG A 180 -9.02 -16.35 -22.86
CA ARG A 180 -9.68 -17.64 -23.05
C ARG A 180 -9.27 -18.66 -21.99
N LEU A 181 -7.98 -18.77 -21.67
CA LEU A 181 -7.51 -19.68 -20.61
C LEU A 181 -8.14 -19.33 -19.25
N ILE A 182 -8.22 -18.04 -18.91
CA ILE A 182 -8.88 -17.58 -17.68
C ILE A 182 -10.38 -17.94 -17.71
N TYR A 183 -11.06 -17.71 -18.84
CA TYR A 183 -12.48 -18.06 -19.00
C TYR A 183 -12.76 -19.56 -18.83
N GLU A 184 -11.84 -20.40 -19.30
CA GLU A 184 -11.91 -21.86 -19.17
C GLU A 184 -11.53 -22.36 -17.76
N GLY A 185 -11.13 -21.47 -16.85
CA GLY A 185 -10.84 -21.77 -15.45
C GLY A 185 -9.39 -22.15 -15.15
N TYR A 186 -8.46 -21.92 -16.09
CA TYR A 186 -7.04 -22.12 -15.85
C TYR A 186 -6.44 -20.98 -15.01
N VAL A 187 -5.39 -21.31 -14.24
CA VAL A 187 -4.55 -20.33 -13.54
C VAL A 187 -3.38 -19.96 -14.45
N VAL A 188 -3.25 -18.67 -14.76
CA VAL A 188 -2.20 -18.14 -15.65
C VAL A 188 -1.26 -17.23 -14.87
N GLY A 189 0.05 -17.51 -14.94
CA GLY A 189 1.08 -16.57 -14.47
C GLY A 189 1.29 -15.48 -15.52
N TRP A 190 1.30 -14.22 -15.10
CA TRP A 190 1.56 -13.07 -15.96
C TRP A 190 2.82 -12.36 -15.48
N PHE A 191 3.84 -12.32 -16.34
CA PHE A 191 5.15 -11.75 -16.07
C PHE A 191 5.52 -10.80 -17.21
#